data_AF-A0A1Y4NI23-F1
#
_entry.id   AF-A0A1Y4NI23-F1
#
_cell.length_a   1.000
_cell.length_b   1.000
_cell.length_c   1.000
_cell.angle_alpha   90.00
_cell.angle_beta   90.00
_cell.angle_gamma   90.00
#
_symmetry.space_group_name_H-M   'P 1'
#
loop_
_entity.id
_entity.type
_entity.pdbx_description
1 polymer ?
#
loop_
_entity_poly.entity_id
_entity_poly.type
_entity_poly.pdbx_seq_one_letter_code
_entity_poly.pdbx_strand_id
1 'polypeptide(L)'
;MKKKTTKILLSAAMVTLLVAASAMPAFAAGDVAGAIEQTWTQAQTQIKTVVNNVVFPVVDMILAILFFVKVGTAYFDYRKHGQFEFAAPCILFACLIFTLTAPMYIWSIL
;
A
#
# COMPACT_ATOMS: atom_id res chain seq x y z
N MET A 1 53.18 6.84 -49.40
CA MET A 1 52.81 6.71 -47.96
C MET A 1 51.35 7.08 -47.67
N LYS A 2 50.72 8.06 -48.35
CA LYS A 2 49.32 8.50 -48.13
C LYS A 2 48.22 7.41 -48.18
N LYS A 3 48.33 6.41 -49.08
CA LYS A 3 47.30 5.36 -49.25
C LYS A 3 47.16 4.41 -48.06
N LYS A 4 48.23 4.19 -47.27
CA LYS A 4 48.17 3.34 -46.06
C LYS A 4 47.45 4.07 -44.93
N THR A 5 47.73 5.36 -44.75
CA THR A 5 47.10 6.20 -43.74
C THR A 5 45.60 6.37 -43.98
N THR A 6 45.17 6.54 -45.24
CA THR A 6 43.75 6.61 -45.61
C THR A 6 43.01 5.30 -45.29
N LYS A 7 43.61 4.14 -45.57
CA LYS A 7 43.01 2.84 -45.24
C LYS A 7 42.87 2.63 -43.74
N ILE A 8 43.86 3.07 -42.95
CA ILE A 8 43.83 3.01 -41.48
C ILE A 8 42.75 3.95 -40.91
N LEU A 9 42.62 5.16 -41.47
CA LEU A 9 41.56 6.09 -41.13
C LEU A 9 40.17 5.55 -41.46
N LEU A 10 40.00 4.92 -42.61
CA LEU A 10 38.74 4.29 -43.00
C LEU A 10 38.40 3.10 -42.10
N SER A 11 39.37 2.26 -41.76
CA SER A 11 39.15 1.14 -40.84
C SER A 11 38.84 1.63 -39.42
N ALA A 12 39.49 2.70 -38.96
CA ALA A 12 39.19 3.29 -37.66
C ALA A 12 37.77 3.86 -37.63
N ALA A 13 37.37 4.62 -38.66
CA ALA A 13 36.01 5.14 -38.78
C ALA A 13 34.95 4.02 -38.80
N MET A 14 35.23 2.91 -39.49
CA MET A 14 34.33 1.77 -39.58
C MET A 14 34.19 1.04 -38.25
N VAL A 15 35.28 0.91 -37.48
CA VAL A 15 35.27 0.35 -36.11
C VAL A 15 34.48 1.27 -35.16
N THR A 16 34.67 2.58 -35.22
CA THR A 16 33.91 3.53 -34.39
C THR A 16 32.40 3.46 -34.68
N LEU A 17 32.03 3.27 -35.95
CA LEU A 17 30.63 3.16 -36.37
C LEU A 17 30.00 1.83 -35.94
N LEU A 18 30.77 0.74 -35.98
CA LEU A 18 30.37 -0.57 -35.42
C LEU A 18 30.21 -0.50 -33.90
N VAL A 19 31.13 0.15 -33.18
CA VAL A 19 31.06 0.35 -31.73
C VAL A 19 29.83 1.19 -31.36
N ALA A 20 29.56 2.27 -32.09
CA ALA A 20 28.37 3.10 -31.90
C ALA A 20 27.07 2.34 -32.19
N ALA A 21 27.03 1.51 -33.23
CA ALA A 21 25.87 0.67 -33.54
C ALA A 21 25.66 -0.43 -32.49
N SER A 22 26.73 -1.00 -31.93
CA SER A 22 26.68 -1.98 -30.84
C SER A 22 26.46 -1.36 -29.45
N ALA A 23 26.46 -0.03 -29.33
CA ALA A 23 26.14 0.67 -28.09
C ALA A 23 24.62 0.89 -27.92
N MET A 24 23.83 0.86 -29.00
CA MET A 24 22.37 0.97 -28.93
C MET A 24 21.67 -0.14 -28.11
N PRO A 25 22.07 -1.43 -28.17
CA PRO A 25 21.42 -2.48 -27.40
C PRO A 25 21.69 -2.43 -25.90
N ALA A 26 22.72 -1.67 -25.46
CA ALA A 26 23.07 -1.48 -24.05
C ALA A 26 22.39 -0.25 -23.43
N PHE A 27 21.67 0.54 -24.23
CA PHE A 27 20.77 1.56 -23.71
C PHE A 27 19.47 0.85 -23.30
N ALA A 28 19.48 0.26 -22.11
CA ALA A 28 18.28 -0.21 -21.43
C ALA A 28 17.42 1.01 -21.02
N ALA A 29 16.85 1.71 -22.02
CA ALA A 29 15.85 2.75 -21.85
C ALA A 29 14.46 2.15 -21.60
N GLY A 30 14.40 1.19 -20.68
CA GLY A 30 13.18 0.83 -19.99
C GLY A 30 13.49 1.00 -18.53
N ASP A 31 12.98 2.07 -17.92
CA ASP A 31 13.10 2.28 -16.48
C ASP A 31 12.25 1.23 -15.75
N VAL A 32 12.76 -0.01 -15.70
CA VAL A 32 12.11 -1.12 -15.01
C VAL A 32 11.94 -0.78 -13.53
N ALA A 33 12.84 0.02 -12.96
CA ALA A 33 12.73 0.51 -11.60
C ALA A 33 11.53 1.45 -11.42
N GLY A 34 11.35 2.45 -12.30
CA GLY A 34 10.21 3.36 -12.28
C GLY A 34 8.87 2.67 -12.58
N ALA A 35 8.84 1.67 -13.46
CA ALA A 35 7.65 0.86 -13.72
C ALA A 35 7.24 0.01 -12.50
N ILE A 36 8.21 -0.54 -11.77
CA ILE A 36 7.96 -1.26 -10.51
C ILE A 36 7.46 -0.30 -9.43
N GLU A 37 8.05 0.89 -9.31
CA GLU A 37 7.66 1.90 -8.31
C GLU A 37 6.22 2.42 -8.54
N GLN A 38 5.83 2.63 -9.80
CA GLN A 38 4.45 2.97 -10.15
C GLN A 38 3.48 1.82 -9.82
N THR A 39 3.85 0.58 -10.12
CA THR A 39 3.02 -0.59 -9.80
C THR A 39 2.86 -0.75 -8.29
N TRP A 40 3.92 -0.54 -7.52
CA TRP A 40 3.88 -0.56 -6.05
C TRP A 40 2.97 0.53 -5.49
N THR A 41 3.10 1.76 -6.00
CA THR A 41 2.27 2.91 -5.57
C THR A 41 0.78 2.67 -5.88
N GLN A 42 0.47 2.10 -7.05
CA GLN A 42 -0.90 1.75 -7.42
C GLN A 42 -1.47 0.64 -6.54
N ALA A 43 -0.70 -0.44 -6.32
CA ALA A 43 -1.10 -1.54 -5.46
C ALA A 43 -1.34 -1.08 -4.01
N GLN A 44 -0.45 -0.24 -3.47
CA GLN A 44 -0.60 0.34 -2.13
C GLN A 44 -1.87 1.19 -2.04
N THR A 45 -2.18 2.00 -3.06
CA THR A 45 -3.40 2.81 -3.11
C THR A 45 -4.64 1.94 -3.09
N GLN A 46 -4.66 0.86 -3.88
CA GLN A 46 -5.78 -0.07 -3.93
C GLN A 46 -6.00 -0.79 -2.58
N ILE A 47 -4.93 -1.24 -1.93
CA ILE A 47 -5.00 -1.86 -0.60
C ILE A 47 -5.56 -0.85 0.41
N LYS A 48 -5.08 0.40 0.40
CA LYS A 48 -5.60 1.49 1.24
C LYS A 48 -7.10 1.69 1.02
N THR A 49 -7.55 1.72 -0.23
CA THR A 49 -8.97 1.90 -0.57
C THR A 49 -9.83 0.75 -0.06
N VAL A 50 -9.43 -0.51 -0.26
CA VAL A 50 -10.21 -1.68 0.19
C VAL A 50 -10.26 -1.74 1.71
N VAL A 51 -9.13 -1.50 2.37
CA VAL A 51 -9.06 -1.55 3.83
C VAL A 51 -9.90 -0.43 4.46
N ASN A 52 -9.81 0.80 3.95
CA ASN A 52 -10.57 1.95 4.47
C ASN A 52 -12.07 1.89 4.17
N ASN A 53 -12.46 1.39 3.00
CA ASN A 53 -13.88 1.43 2.59
C ASN A 53 -14.63 0.11 2.85
N VAL A 54 -13.94 -0.99 3.09
CA VAL A 54 -14.58 -2.31 3.28
C VAL A 54 -14.17 -2.94 4.61
N VAL A 55 -12.87 -3.12 4.85
CA VAL A 55 -12.40 -3.88 6.02
C VAL A 55 -12.74 -3.17 7.32
N PHE A 56 -12.36 -1.89 7.46
CA PHE A 56 -12.69 -1.12 8.67
C PHE A 56 -14.21 -0.98 8.88
N PRO A 57 -15.02 -0.59 7.88
CA PRO A 57 -16.47 -0.52 8.04
C PRO A 57 -17.15 -1.84 8.43
N VAL A 58 -16.68 -2.98 7.91
CA VAL A 58 -17.22 -4.30 8.28
C VAL A 58 -16.92 -4.62 9.76
N VAL A 59 -15.69 -4.35 10.21
CA VAL A 59 -15.31 -4.55 11.62
C VAL A 59 -16.10 -3.61 12.53
N ASP A 60 -16.23 -2.33 12.15
CA ASP A 60 -17.00 -1.32 12.89
C ASP A 60 -18.46 -1.72 13.04
N MET A 61 -19.08 -2.22 11.97
CA MET A 61 -20.46 -2.70 12.00
C MET A 61 -20.64 -3.86 12.99
N ILE A 62 -19.75 -4.86 12.97
CA ILE A 62 -19.83 -6.00 13.88
C ILE A 62 -19.66 -5.54 15.34
N LEU A 63 -18.65 -4.70 15.61
CA LEU A 63 -18.40 -4.16 16.95
C LEU A 63 -19.56 -3.29 17.45
N ALA A 64 -20.17 -2.47 16.59
CA ALA A 64 -21.33 -1.67 16.93
C ALA A 64 -22.51 -2.54 17.35
N ILE A 65 -22.81 -3.59 16.58
CA ILE A 65 -23.88 -4.55 16.91
C ILE A 65 -23.60 -5.21 18.27
N LEU A 66 -22.38 -5.71 18.49
CA LEU A 66 -21.99 -6.34 19.75
C LEU A 66 -22.08 -5.37 20.94
N PHE A 67 -21.68 -4.10 20.75
CA PHE A 67 -21.79 -3.05 21.75
C PHE A 67 -23.25 -2.82 22.15
N PHE A 68 -24.15 -2.60 21.18
CA PHE A 68 -25.57 -2.36 21.47
C PHE A 68 -26.25 -3.58 22.10
N VAL A 69 -25.90 -4.79 21.67
CA VAL A 69 -26.40 -6.02 22.31
C VAL A 69 -25.94 -6.10 23.76
N LYS A 70 -24.66 -5.85 24.05
CA LYS A 70 -24.14 -5.91 25.44
C LYS A 70 -24.68 -4.82 26.33
N VAL A 71 -24.86 -3.60 25.82
CA VAL A 71 -25.55 -2.53 26.55
C VAL A 71 -27.00 -2.91 26.86
N GLY A 72 -27.70 -3.49 25.88
CA GLY A 72 -29.07 -3.99 26.07
C GLY A 72 -29.15 -5.07 27.14
N THR A 73 -28.27 -6.06 27.12
CA THR A 73 -28.23 -7.11 28.16
C THR A 73 -27.86 -6.55 29.52
N ALA A 74 -26.88 -5.65 29.61
CA ALA A 74 -26.49 -5.01 30.87
C ALA A 74 -27.64 -4.19 31.48
N TYR A 75 -28.44 -3.52 30.64
CA TYR A 75 -29.65 -2.83 31.07
C TYR A 75 -30.72 -3.79 31.61
N PHE A 76 -30.95 -4.93 30.94
CA PHE A 76 -31.90 -5.94 31.41
C PHE A 76 -31.44 -6.62 32.70
N ASP A 77 -30.15 -6.91 32.85
CA ASP A 77 -29.58 -7.50 34.06
C ASP A 77 -29.64 -6.51 35.23
N TYR A 78 -29.39 -5.23 34.99
CA TYR A 78 -29.58 -4.20 36.01
C TYR A 78 -31.04 -4.13 36.49
N ARG A 79 -32.01 -4.23 35.58
CA ARG A 79 -33.43 -4.24 35.94
C ARG A 79 -33.84 -5.47 36.77
N LYS A 80 -33.25 -6.65 36.50
CA LYS A 80 -33.68 -7.93 37.10
C LYS A 80 -32.87 -8.36 38.32
N HIS A 81 -31.57 -8.07 38.32
CA HIS A 81 -30.61 -8.59 39.29
C HIS A 81 -29.90 -7.49 40.08
N GLY A 82 -30.10 -6.21 39.73
CA GLY A 82 -29.50 -5.07 40.42
C GLY A 82 -27.98 -4.94 40.22
N GLN A 83 -27.36 -5.85 39.47
CA GLN A 83 -25.94 -5.83 39.12
C GLN A 83 -25.78 -5.28 37.71
N PHE A 84 -24.97 -4.24 37.55
CA PHE A 84 -24.64 -3.67 36.26
C PHE A 84 -23.16 -3.92 35.96
N GLU A 85 -22.85 -4.73 34.95
CA GLU A 85 -21.50 -4.89 34.44
C GLU A 85 -21.18 -3.82 33.40
N PHE A 86 -20.52 -2.74 33.83
CA PHE A 86 -20.04 -1.69 32.93
C PHE A 86 -18.79 -2.10 32.15
N ALA A 87 -18.02 -3.08 32.62
CA ALA A 87 -16.74 -3.45 32.01
C ALA A 87 -16.90 -3.89 30.55
N ALA A 88 -17.82 -4.82 30.26
CA ALA A 88 -17.98 -5.36 28.91
C ALA A 88 -18.46 -4.30 27.88
N PRO A 89 -19.49 -3.47 28.17
CA PRO A 89 -19.85 -2.36 27.29
C PRO A 89 -18.73 -1.34 27.08
N CYS A 90 -18.02 -0.97 28.15
CA CYS A 90 -16.92 0.02 28.06
C CYS A 90 -15.75 -0.48 27.21
N ILE A 91 -15.38 -1.76 27.31
CA ILE A 91 -14.33 -2.37 26.47
C ILE A 91 -14.75 -2.35 24.99
N LEU A 92 -15.98 -2.78 24.68
CA LEU A 92 -16.48 -2.77 23.30
C LEU A 92 -16.56 -1.35 22.72
N PHE A 93 -16.91 -0.36 23.54
CA PHE A 93 -16.91 1.04 23.15
C PHE A 93 -15.51 1.57 22.84
N ALA A 94 -14.52 1.23 23.68
CA ALA A 94 -13.12 1.60 23.42
C ALA A 94 -12.60 0.96 22.13
N CYS A 95 -12.93 -0.32 21.88
CA CYS A 95 -12.60 -1.01 20.63
C CYS A 95 -13.24 -0.33 19.42
N LEU A 96 -14.50 0.09 19.51
CA LEU A 96 -15.20 0.79 18.43
C LEU A 96 -14.57 2.14 18.10
N ILE A 97 -14.18 2.93 19.10
CA ILE A 97 -13.46 4.20 18.88
C ILE A 97 -12.11 3.95 18.23
N PHE A 98 -11.39 2.90 18.66
CA PHE A 98 -10.09 2.55 18.09
C PHE A 98 -10.22 2.20 16.60
N THR A 99 -11.17 1.35 16.22
CA THR A 99 -11.35 0.94 14.82
C THR A 99 -11.86 2.06 13.92
N LEU A 100 -12.72 2.95 14.43
CA LEU A 100 -13.17 4.15 13.70
C LEU A 100 -12.05 5.16 13.43
N THR A 101 -11.08 5.24 14.34
CA THR A 101 -9.95 6.18 14.22
C THR A 101 -8.74 5.57 13.50
N ALA A 102 -8.69 4.23 13.40
CA ALA A 102 -7.62 3.46 12.75
C ALA A 102 -7.24 3.91 11.33
N PRO A 103 -8.18 4.25 10.43
CA PRO A 103 -7.86 4.74 9.10
C PRO A 103 -7.02 6.03 9.10
N MET A 104 -7.09 6.84 10.15
CA MET A 104 -6.41 8.14 10.19
C MET A 104 -4.92 8.05 10.55
N TYR A 105 -4.48 7.00 11.24
CA TYR A 105 -3.10 6.90 11.74
C TYR A 105 -2.32 5.68 11.22
N ILE A 106 -2.96 4.58 10.85
CA ILE A 106 -2.26 3.36 10.39
C ILE A 106 -1.41 3.62 9.15
N TRP A 107 -1.89 4.46 8.23
CA TRP A 107 -1.19 4.75 6.98
C TRP A 107 -0.08 5.79 7.09
N SER A 108 0.07 6.44 8.25
CA SER A 108 1.17 7.38 8.54
C SER A 108 2.39 6.66 9.13
N ILE A 109 2.16 5.49 9.74
CA ILE A 109 3.19 4.68 10.39
C ILE A 109 3.88 3.73 9.38
N LEU A 110 3.22 3.41 8.27
CA LEU A 110 3.67 2.47 7.22
C LEU A 110 4.06 3.20 5.93
#